data_AF-A0A8T3V7A1-F1
#
_entry.id   AF-A0A8T3V7A1-F1
#
_cell.length_a   1.000
_cell.length_b   1.000
_cell.length_c   1.000
_cell.angle_alpha   90.00
_cell.angle_beta   90.00
_cell.angle_gamma   90.00
#
_symmetry.space_group_name_H-M   'P 1'
#
loop_
_entity.id
_entity.type
_entity.pdbx_description
1 polymer ?
#
loop_
_entity_poly.entity_id
_entity_poly.type
_entity_poly.pdbx_seq_one_letter_code
_entity_poly.pdbx_strand_id
1 'polypeptide(L)'
;MADEDLKLETKCYDANEYGYLYGLNKRIPDEELEKVKPYFRDFRRMDFKEGNIQVTGRPEGWRCLEKDVSKVEEILGITNTLESRQNKVKEAFADPIKKANLMDKSYEWLKMLFEKTGTRPEQDLSRLAVHSTKIYDPQDSFKKGYSKGEGELFIYTPHGMWYIINNSGEFSDKTLNNVKTPQGGAVGHRLMYDDLIDRLIRIYTEENLYTGEKLY
;
A
#
# COMPACT_ATOMS: atom_id res chain seq x y z
N MET A 1 0.82 -6.11 -25.85
CA MET A 1 0.30 -5.65 -24.56
C MET A 1 -1.21 -5.64 -24.71
N ALA A 2 -1.94 -6.41 -23.91
CA ALA A 2 -3.39 -6.35 -23.92
C ALA A 2 -3.79 -4.91 -23.54
N ASP A 3 -4.70 -4.29 -24.30
CA ASP A 3 -5.22 -2.96 -23.98
C ASP A 3 -6.01 -3.10 -22.68
N GLU A 4 -5.44 -2.64 -21.57
CA GLU A 4 -6.11 -2.72 -20.28
C GLU A 4 -7.35 -1.83 -20.31
N ASP A 5 -8.48 -2.34 -19.80
CA ASP A 5 -9.69 -1.54 -19.64
C ASP A 5 -9.40 -0.25 -18.86
N LEU A 6 -10.08 0.84 -19.24
CA LEU A 6 -9.97 2.11 -18.54
C LEU A 6 -10.51 1.95 -17.12
N LYS A 7 -9.72 2.37 -16.13
CA LYS A 7 -10.08 2.34 -14.71
C LYS A 7 -9.39 3.47 -13.94
N LEU A 8 -9.97 3.86 -12.81
CA LEU A 8 -9.27 4.62 -11.79
C LEU A 8 -8.46 3.68 -10.90
N GLU A 9 -7.24 4.10 -10.57
CA GLU A 9 -6.34 3.40 -9.66
C GLU A 9 -5.83 4.37 -8.61
N THR A 10 -5.49 3.83 -7.45
CA THR A 10 -4.78 4.60 -6.45
C THR A 10 -3.39 4.93 -6.99
N LYS A 11 -3.05 6.22 -7.05
CA LYS A 11 -1.73 6.66 -7.52
C LYS A 11 -0.82 7.07 -6.38
N CYS A 12 -1.42 7.57 -5.29
CA CYS A 12 -0.71 7.82 -4.05
C CYS A 12 -1.68 7.85 -2.87
N TYR A 13 -1.10 7.81 -1.68
CA TYR A 13 -1.76 8.04 -0.41
C TYR A 13 -1.06 9.16 0.35
N ASP A 14 -1.84 10.16 0.75
CA ASP A 14 -1.42 11.25 1.64
C ASP A 14 -2.01 11.03 3.04
N ALA A 15 -1.15 10.91 4.04
CA ALA A 15 -1.57 10.70 5.42
C ALA A 15 -2.13 11.96 6.10
N ASN A 16 -1.83 13.16 5.56
CA ASN A 16 -2.07 14.42 6.25
C ASN A 16 -3.39 15.09 5.87
N GLU A 17 -3.78 15.06 4.60
CA GLU A 17 -4.90 15.88 4.11
C GLU A 17 -5.87 15.11 3.21
N TYR A 18 -5.36 14.49 2.14
CA TYR A 18 -6.21 14.02 1.04
C TYR A 18 -6.59 12.54 1.09
N GLY A 19 -5.91 11.74 1.91
CA GLY A 19 -6.11 10.29 1.90
C GLY A 19 -5.66 9.68 0.57
N TYR A 20 -6.49 8.80 -0.01
CA TYR A 20 -6.18 8.19 -1.31
C TYR A 20 -6.50 9.14 -2.46
N LEU A 21 -5.55 9.27 -3.38
CA LEU A 21 -5.69 10.04 -4.61
C LEU A 21 -5.69 9.10 -5.81
N TYR A 22 -6.70 9.28 -6.67
CA TYR A 22 -6.99 8.39 -7.77
C TYR A 22 -6.64 9.03 -9.11
N GLY A 23 -6.15 8.23 -10.04
CA GLY A 23 -5.87 8.66 -11.40
C GLY A 23 -6.14 7.54 -12.39
N LEU A 24 -6.32 7.90 -13.65
CA LEU A 24 -6.56 6.92 -14.71
C LEU A 24 -5.33 6.01 -14.89
N ASN A 25 -5.56 4.74 -15.19
CA ASN A 25 -4.50 3.79 -15.51
C ASN A 25 -3.81 4.10 -16.85
N LYS A 26 -4.52 4.72 -17.79
CA LYS A 26 -4.02 5.10 -19.11
C LYS A 26 -4.47 6.50 -19.52
N ARG A 27 -3.78 7.08 -20.51
CA ARG A 27 -4.17 8.36 -21.12
C ARG A 27 -5.48 8.19 -21.90
N ILE A 28 -6.34 9.20 -21.83
CA ILE A 28 -7.58 9.30 -22.60
C ILE A 28 -7.50 10.48 -23.59
N PRO A 29 -8.37 10.53 -24.61
CA PRO A 29 -8.48 11.69 -25.49
C PRO A 29 -8.78 12.98 -24.71
N ASP A 30 -8.29 14.11 -25.21
CA ASP A 30 -8.44 15.40 -24.53
C ASP A 30 -9.93 15.79 -24.37
N GLU A 31 -10.78 15.44 -25.34
CA GLU A 31 -12.24 15.66 -25.26
C GLU A 31 -12.89 14.93 -24.08
N GLU A 32 -12.45 13.70 -23.77
CA GLU A 32 -12.94 12.96 -22.60
C GLU A 32 -12.35 13.52 -21.30
N LEU A 33 -11.09 13.98 -21.35
CA LEU A 33 -10.44 14.61 -20.20
C LEU A 33 -11.14 15.91 -19.79
N GLU A 34 -11.58 16.74 -20.75
CA GLU A 34 -12.32 17.98 -20.47
C GLU A 34 -13.61 17.72 -19.67
N LYS A 35 -14.30 16.60 -19.91
CA LYS A 35 -15.54 16.26 -19.19
C LYS A 35 -15.31 15.99 -17.71
N VAL A 36 -14.15 15.42 -17.37
CA VAL A 36 -13.82 15.02 -15.99
C VAL A 36 -12.92 16.01 -15.26
N LYS A 37 -12.29 16.96 -15.97
CA LYS A 37 -11.45 18.02 -15.39
C LYS A 37 -12.04 18.71 -14.15
N PRO A 38 -13.35 19.03 -14.07
CA PRO A 38 -13.93 19.64 -12.86
C PRO A 38 -13.80 18.79 -11.58
N TYR A 39 -13.62 17.49 -11.72
CA TYR A 39 -13.45 16.51 -10.63
C TYR A 39 -11.98 16.16 -10.36
N PHE A 40 -11.08 16.71 -11.17
CA PHE A 40 -9.66 16.46 -11.13
C PHE A 40 -8.91 17.74 -10.76
N ARG A 41 -7.79 17.58 -10.05
CA ARG A 41 -6.81 18.63 -9.80
C ARG A 41 -5.45 18.16 -10.27
N ASP A 42 -4.68 19.04 -10.90
CA ASP A 42 -3.28 18.79 -11.21
C ASP A 42 -2.44 19.00 -9.95
N PHE A 43 -2.14 17.91 -9.24
CA PHE A 43 -1.37 17.95 -8.00
C PHE A 43 0.12 18.11 -8.29
N ARG A 44 0.78 18.93 -7.48
CA ARG A 44 2.23 19.19 -7.47
C ARG A 44 2.76 19.00 -6.07
N ARG A 45 4.09 18.86 -5.91
CA ARG A 45 4.72 18.69 -4.58
C ARG A 45 4.33 19.78 -3.58
N MET A 46 4.16 21.01 -4.06
CA MET A 46 3.79 22.16 -3.23
C MET A 46 2.35 22.13 -2.71
N ASP A 47 1.50 21.27 -3.27
CA ASP A 47 0.11 21.11 -2.83
C ASP A 47 -0.01 20.21 -1.59
N PHE A 48 1.05 19.51 -1.20
CA PHE A 48 1.05 18.62 -0.05
C PHE A 48 1.69 19.28 1.16
N LYS A 49 1.09 19.07 2.33
CA LYS A 49 1.67 19.48 3.60
C LYS A 49 3.07 18.88 3.76
N GLU A 50 4.03 19.71 4.12
CA GLU A 50 5.44 19.33 4.28
C GLU A 50 6.08 18.76 3.00
N GLY A 51 5.61 19.18 1.83
CA GLY A 51 6.32 19.01 0.56
C GLY A 51 6.38 17.59 0.00
N ASN A 52 5.53 16.67 0.51
CA ASN A 52 5.38 15.22 0.20
C ASN A 52 6.02 14.22 1.18
N ILE A 53 6.55 14.67 2.32
CA ILE A 53 7.25 13.81 3.29
C ILE A 53 6.34 12.69 3.85
N GLN A 54 5.02 12.89 3.88
CA GLN A 54 4.06 11.85 4.27
C GLN A 54 3.12 11.44 3.14
N VAL A 55 3.65 11.39 1.92
CA VAL A 55 2.93 10.91 0.75
C VAL A 55 3.64 9.71 0.16
N THR A 56 2.95 8.57 0.09
CA THR A 56 3.45 7.36 -0.54
C THR A 56 2.89 7.23 -1.96
N GLY A 57 3.75 7.05 -2.95
CA GLY A 57 3.35 6.84 -4.36
C GLY A 57 3.73 8.00 -5.28
N ARG A 58 2.96 8.20 -6.35
CA ARG A 58 3.19 9.25 -7.35
C ARG A 58 2.18 10.40 -7.19
N PRO A 59 2.48 11.39 -6.32
CA PRO A 59 1.58 12.51 -6.03
C PRO A 59 1.27 13.40 -7.22
N GLU A 60 2.21 13.54 -8.15
CA GLU A 60 2.13 14.55 -9.20
C GLU A 60 1.21 14.15 -10.36
N GLY A 61 0.46 15.13 -10.87
CA GLY A 61 -0.40 15.04 -12.03
C GLY A 61 -1.89 15.09 -11.69
N TRP A 62 -2.72 14.90 -12.72
CA TRP A 62 -4.17 14.92 -12.57
C TRP A 62 -4.66 13.79 -11.67
N ARG A 63 -5.22 14.14 -10.51
CA ARG A 63 -5.87 13.21 -9.58
C ARG A 63 -7.25 13.69 -9.15
N CYS A 64 -8.10 12.77 -8.76
CA CYS A 64 -9.36 13.04 -8.06
C CYS A 64 -9.35 12.45 -6.65
N LEU A 65 -10.20 13.03 -5.79
CA LEU A 65 -10.45 12.54 -4.43
C LEU A 65 -11.44 11.37 -4.47
N GLU A 66 -11.45 10.54 -3.43
CA GLU A 66 -12.35 9.39 -3.31
C GLU A 66 -13.82 9.75 -3.55
N LYS A 67 -14.27 10.89 -3.02
CA LYS A 67 -15.65 11.39 -3.18
C LYS A 67 -16.08 11.69 -4.62
N ASP A 68 -15.11 11.87 -5.52
CA ASP A 68 -15.34 12.24 -6.93
C ASP A 68 -15.12 11.04 -7.88
N VAL A 69 -14.63 9.91 -7.37
CA VAL A 69 -14.35 8.69 -8.15
C VAL A 69 -15.57 8.20 -8.92
N SER A 70 -16.72 8.04 -8.24
CA SER A 70 -17.92 7.47 -8.86
C SER A 70 -18.43 8.34 -10.03
N LYS A 71 -18.39 9.67 -9.88
CA LYS A 71 -18.77 10.61 -10.94
C LYS A 71 -17.86 10.52 -12.15
N VAL A 72 -16.54 10.41 -11.91
CA VAL A 72 -15.56 10.24 -13.00
C VAL A 72 -15.80 8.92 -13.73
N GLU A 73 -16.03 7.83 -13.00
CA GLU A 73 -16.30 6.51 -13.58
C GLU A 73 -17.58 6.52 -14.42
N GLU A 74 -18.64 7.18 -13.93
CA GLU A 74 -19.90 7.36 -14.67
C GLU A 74 -19.70 8.14 -15.97
N ILE A 75 -19.04 9.31 -15.91
CA ILE A 75 -18.81 10.19 -17.08
C ILE A 75 -17.99 9.47 -18.16
N LEU A 76 -16.99 8.69 -17.77
CA LEU A 76 -16.11 7.97 -18.69
C LEU A 76 -16.63 6.58 -19.07
N GLY A 77 -17.79 6.17 -18.57
CA GLY A 77 -18.37 4.84 -18.85
C GLY A 77 -17.54 3.67 -18.33
N ILE A 78 -16.80 3.87 -17.23
CA ILE A 78 -15.98 2.82 -16.60
C ILE A 78 -16.89 1.83 -15.89
N THR A 79 -16.84 0.56 -16.31
CA THR A 79 -17.68 -0.52 -15.75
C THR A 79 -16.99 -1.27 -14.61
N ASN A 80 -15.66 -1.41 -14.67
CA ASN A 80 -14.86 -1.98 -13.59
C ASN A 80 -14.54 -0.94 -12.52
N THR A 81 -15.59 -0.47 -11.84
CA THR A 81 -15.53 0.63 -10.87
C THR A 81 -14.70 0.29 -9.63
N LEU A 82 -14.23 1.31 -8.92
CA LEU A 82 -13.62 1.15 -7.60
C LEU A 82 -14.59 0.43 -6.64
N GLU A 83 -15.85 0.86 -6.64
CA GLU A 83 -16.90 0.25 -5.82
C GLU A 83 -17.11 -1.23 -6.14
N SER A 84 -17.21 -1.60 -7.42
CA SER A 84 -17.34 -3.00 -7.84
C SER A 84 -16.17 -3.86 -7.34
N ARG A 85 -14.94 -3.32 -7.42
CA ARG A 85 -13.74 -4.01 -6.92
C ARG A 85 -13.75 -4.16 -5.40
N GLN A 86 -14.20 -3.15 -4.66
CA GLN A 86 -14.33 -3.22 -3.20
C GLN A 86 -15.44 -4.21 -2.78
N ASN A 87 -16.57 -4.21 -3.47
CA ASN A 87 -17.68 -5.12 -3.18
C ASN A 87 -17.30 -6.58 -3.38
N LYS A 88 -16.52 -6.91 -4.44
CA LYS A 88 -15.96 -8.26 -4.61
C LYS A 88 -15.13 -8.74 -3.41
N VAL A 89 -14.38 -7.83 -2.77
CA VAL A 89 -13.61 -8.16 -1.56
C VAL A 89 -14.56 -8.34 -0.37
N LYS A 90 -15.52 -7.43 -0.18
CA LYS A 90 -16.52 -7.53 0.90
C LYS A 90 -17.34 -8.82 0.82
N GLU A 91 -17.78 -9.21 -0.36
CA GLU A 91 -18.50 -10.47 -0.62
C GLU A 91 -17.64 -11.69 -0.29
N ALA A 92 -16.36 -11.67 -0.63
CA ALA A 92 -15.43 -12.73 -0.26
C ALA A 92 -15.22 -12.80 1.26
N PHE A 93 -15.20 -11.65 1.94
CA PHE A 93 -15.01 -11.56 3.39
C PHE A 93 -16.25 -12.00 4.19
N ALA A 94 -17.44 -11.96 3.59
CA ALA A 94 -18.67 -12.43 4.21
C ALA A 94 -18.72 -13.96 4.39
N ASP A 95 -17.88 -14.71 3.66
CA ASP A 95 -17.76 -16.17 3.74
C ASP A 95 -16.38 -16.52 4.34
N PRO A 96 -16.30 -17.18 5.51
CA PRO A 96 -15.03 -17.49 6.16
C PRO A 96 -14.04 -18.30 5.31
N ILE A 97 -14.54 -19.21 4.46
CA ILE A 97 -13.70 -20.06 3.60
C ILE A 97 -13.15 -19.21 2.45
N LYS A 98 -13.99 -18.38 1.82
CA LYS A 98 -13.55 -17.47 0.76
C LYS A 98 -12.59 -16.42 1.29
N LYS A 99 -12.84 -15.89 2.49
CA LYS A 99 -11.96 -14.97 3.20
C LYS A 99 -10.57 -15.58 3.39
N ALA A 100 -10.48 -16.75 4.03
CA ALA A 100 -9.21 -17.43 4.27
C ALA A 100 -8.44 -17.68 2.96
N ASN A 101 -9.11 -18.24 1.95
CA ASN A 101 -8.50 -18.47 0.64
C ASN A 101 -8.00 -17.19 -0.04
N LEU A 102 -8.71 -16.07 0.11
CA LEU A 102 -8.33 -14.78 -0.47
C LEU A 102 -7.13 -14.18 0.29
N MET A 103 -7.10 -14.29 1.61
CA MET A 103 -5.97 -13.84 2.43
C MET A 103 -4.71 -14.66 2.13
N ASP A 104 -4.82 -15.99 2.09
CA ASP A 104 -3.70 -16.89 1.79
C ASP A 104 -3.10 -16.60 0.42
N LYS A 105 -3.95 -16.50 -0.62
CA LYS A 105 -3.50 -16.11 -1.96
C LYS A 105 -2.85 -14.73 -1.92
N SER A 106 -3.44 -13.75 -1.26
CA SER A 106 -2.87 -12.41 -1.20
C SER A 106 -1.47 -12.43 -0.56
N TYR A 107 -1.31 -13.18 0.52
CA TYR A 107 -0.01 -13.37 1.17
C TYR A 107 1.01 -14.06 0.25
N GLU A 108 0.64 -15.16 -0.41
CA GLU A 108 1.54 -15.85 -1.34
C GLU A 108 2.03 -14.93 -2.47
N TRP A 109 1.13 -14.13 -3.04
CA TRP A 109 1.46 -13.14 -4.06
C TRP A 109 2.36 -12.04 -3.51
N LEU A 110 2.07 -11.50 -2.33
CA LEU A 110 2.91 -10.50 -1.66
C LEU A 110 4.32 -11.03 -1.43
N LYS A 111 4.42 -12.22 -0.82
CA LYS A 111 5.70 -12.88 -0.56
C LYS A 111 6.48 -13.07 -1.86
N MET A 112 5.85 -13.60 -2.90
CA MET A 112 6.48 -13.77 -4.21
C MET A 112 7.00 -12.44 -4.78
N LEU A 113 6.20 -11.37 -4.73
CA LEU A 113 6.57 -10.06 -5.27
C LEU A 113 7.73 -9.46 -4.47
N PHE A 114 7.61 -9.35 -3.15
CA PHE A 114 8.64 -8.76 -2.31
C PHE A 114 9.94 -9.57 -2.32
N GLU A 115 9.89 -10.90 -2.30
CA GLU A 115 11.10 -11.73 -2.27
C GLU A 115 11.79 -11.81 -3.64
N LYS A 116 11.04 -11.87 -4.75
CA LYS A 116 11.64 -12.03 -6.09
C LYS A 116 12.02 -10.71 -6.75
N THR A 117 11.25 -9.66 -6.56
CA THR A 117 11.46 -8.37 -7.24
C THR A 117 11.82 -7.24 -6.29
N GLY A 118 11.63 -7.43 -4.99
CA GLY A 118 11.98 -6.44 -3.97
C GLY A 118 13.48 -6.26 -3.81
N THR A 119 13.87 -5.00 -3.61
CA THR A 119 15.24 -4.64 -3.23
C THR A 119 15.43 -4.81 -1.72
N ARG A 120 16.66 -5.08 -1.26
CA ARG A 120 16.98 -5.21 0.17
C ARG A 120 18.00 -4.16 0.63
N PRO A 121 17.68 -2.86 0.56
CA PRO A 121 18.60 -1.83 1.04
C PRO A 121 18.73 -1.88 2.56
N GLU A 122 19.90 -1.46 3.07
CA GLU A 122 20.11 -1.30 4.50
C GLU A 122 19.21 -0.22 5.08
N GLN A 123 18.65 -0.47 6.26
CA GLN A 123 17.74 0.48 6.90
C GLN A 123 17.64 0.32 8.42
N ASP A 124 17.01 1.28 9.07
CA ASP A 124 16.61 1.23 10.47
C ASP A 124 15.08 1.25 10.60
N LEU A 125 14.50 0.31 11.37
CA LEU A 125 13.05 0.22 11.57
C LEU A 125 12.49 1.50 12.19
N SER A 126 13.22 2.14 13.10
CA SER A 126 12.80 3.40 13.72
C SER A 126 12.63 4.49 12.67
N ARG A 127 13.58 4.61 11.74
CA ARG A 127 13.52 5.59 10.64
C ARG A 127 12.37 5.29 9.68
N LEU A 128 12.15 4.02 9.35
CA LEU A 128 11.01 3.64 8.52
C LEU A 128 9.69 4.04 9.15
N ALA A 129 9.56 3.80 10.45
CA ALA A 129 8.33 4.10 11.17
C ALA A 129 8.12 5.62 11.36
N VAL A 130 9.17 6.41 11.61
CA VAL A 130 9.13 7.90 11.63
C VAL A 130 8.62 8.48 10.33
N HIS A 131 9.11 7.97 9.20
CA HIS A 131 8.75 8.46 7.88
C HIS A 131 7.57 7.69 7.27
N SER A 132 6.89 6.87 8.06
CA SER A 132 5.80 6.08 7.54
C SER A 132 4.55 6.94 7.35
N THR A 133 3.81 6.65 6.28
CA THR A 133 2.44 7.16 6.09
C THR A 133 1.42 6.21 6.69
N LYS A 134 1.74 4.91 6.69
CA LYS A 134 0.94 3.83 7.26
C LYS A 134 1.85 2.66 7.64
N ILE A 135 1.44 1.93 8.67
CA ILE A 135 2.04 0.67 9.08
C ILE A 135 0.90 -0.31 9.29
N TYR A 136 0.92 -1.42 8.55
CA TYR A 136 0.03 -2.54 8.80
C TYR A 136 0.76 -3.64 9.56
N ASP A 137 0.07 -4.24 10.52
CA ASP A 137 0.55 -5.34 11.35
C ASP A 137 -0.44 -6.52 11.22
N PRO A 138 -0.23 -7.43 10.26
CA PRO A 138 -1.16 -8.53 10.05
C PRO A 138 -1.32 -9.35 11.33
N GLN A 139 -2.57 -9.48 11.78
CA GLN A 139 -2.96 -10.24 12.98
C GLN A 139 -2.30 -9.78 14.31
N ASP A 140 -1.78 -8.55 14.35
CA ASP A 140 -0.91 -8.03 15.42
C ASP A 140 0.35 -8.88 15.63
N SER A 141 0.82 -9.58 14.58
CA SER A 141 1.92 -10.53 14.66
C SER A 141 3.20 -9.87 15.17
N PHE A 142 3.50 -8.65 14.74
CA PHE A 142 4.67 -7.92 15.22
C PHE A 142 4.44 -7.44 16.65
N LYS A 143 3.31 -6.76 16.92
CA LYS A 143 2.96 -6.28 18.27
C LYS A 143 3.03 -7.39 19.34
N LYS A 144 2.61 -8.62 19.02
CA LYS A 144 2.60 -9.76 19.95
C LYS A 144 3.87 -10.61 19.90
N GLY A 145 4.59 -10.60 18.78
CA GLY A 145 5.70 -11.52 18.49
C GLY A 145 7.09 -10.89 18.55
N TYR A 146 7.22 -9.56 18.57
CA TYR A 146 8.52 -8.92 18.35
C TYR A 146 9.60 -9.37 19.35
N SER A 147 9.23 -9.57 20.62
CA SER A 147 10.14 -9.97 21.69
C SER A 147 10.64 -11.42 21.55
N LYS A 148 9.96 -12.24 20.75
CA LYS A 148 10.34 -13.62 20.43
C LYS A 148 11.11 -13.72 19.10
N GLY A 149 11.32 -12.58 18.44
CA GLY A 149 11.91 -12.54 17.10
C GLY A 149 10.93 -12.91 15.98
N GLU A 150 9.63 -12.85 16.25
CA GLU A 150 8.56 -13.18 15.30
C GLU A 150 7.81 -11.92 14.85
N GLY A 151 6.97 -12.10 13.84
CA GLY A 151 6.04 -11.10 13.34
C GLY A 151 6.55 -10.33 12.14
N GLU A 152 5.63 -9.65 11.48
CA GLU A 152 5.88 -8.96 10.22
C GLU A 152 5.11 -7.62 10.16
N LEU A 153 5.60 -6.71 9.32
CA LEU A 153 4.99 -5.40 9.10
C LEU A 153 5.00 -5.04 7.63
N PHE A 154 3.95 -4.34 7.18
CA PHE A 154 3.99 -3.60 5.92
C PHE A 154 4.07 -2.11 6.21
N ILE A 155 5.14 -1.45 5.76
CA ILE A 155 5.41 -0.03 6.06
C ILE A 155 5.41 0.78 4.78
N TYR A 156 4.58 1.81 4.73
CA TYR A 156 4.46 2.72 3.59
C TYR A 156 5.30 3.95 3.88
N THR A 157 6.23 4.27 2.98
CA THR A 157 7.09 5.45 3.08
C THR A 157 7.04 6.22 1.75
N PRO A 158 7.49 7.49 1.70
CA PRO A 158 7.58 8.22 0.44
C PRO A 158 8.40 7.53 -0.65
N HIS A 159 9.34 6.66 -0.24
CA HIS A 159 10.22 5.93 -1.15
C HIS A 159 9.73 4.53 -1.52
N GLY A 160 8.54 4.14 -1.09
CA GLY A 160 7.92 2.86 -1.44
C GLY A 160 7.34 2.11 -0.25
N MET A 161 6.91 0.89 -0.53
CA MET A 161 6.32 -0.05 0.41
C MET A 161 7.38 -1.04 0.87
N TRP A 162 7.40 -1.30 2.16
CA TRP A 162 8.31 -2.24 2.80
C TRP A 162 7.53 -3.42 3.35
N TYR A 163 8.09 -4.62 3.18
CA TYR A 163 7.72 -5.81 3.90
C TYR A 163 8.85 -6.16 4.86
N ILE A 164 8.59 -6.11 6.16
CA ILE A 164 9.55 -6.33 7.23
C ILE A 164 9.19 -7.64 7.92
N ILE A 165 10.16 -8.55 8.01
CA ILE A 165 10.02 -9.83 8.69
C ILE A 165 11.01 -9.82 9.86
N ASN A 166 10.51 -9.90 11.09
CA ASN A 166 11.39 -9.99 12.25
C ASN A 166 12.24 -11.26 12.14
N ASN A 167 13.53 -11.12 12.40
CA ASN A 167 14.51 -12.20 12.25
C ASN A 167 15.57 -12.11 13.35
N SER A 168 15.09 -11.87 14.58
CA SER A 168 15.91 -11.77 15.78
C SER A 168 15.81 -13.00 16.69
N GLY A 169 15.11 -14.04 16.28
CA GLY A 169 14.96 -15.28 17.02
C GLY A 169 16.30 -15.99 17.28
N GLU A 170 16.33 -16.88 18.27
CA GLU A 170 17.55 -17.62 18.65
C GLU A 170 18.15 -18.41 17.48
N PHE A 171 17.29 -19.04 16.67
CA PHE A 171 17.67 -19.88 15.54
C PHE A 171 17.64 -19.16 14.18
N SER A 172 17.43 -17.84 14.18
CA SER A 172 17.42 -17.03 12.96
C SER A 172 18.81 -16.90 12.35
N ASP A 173 18.89 -17.02 11.02
CA ASP A 173 20.10 -16.63 10.28
C ASP A 173 20.21 -15.10 10.21
N LYS A 174 20.95 -14.52 11.16
CA LYS A 174 21.12 -13.07 11.30
C LYS A 174 21.92 -12.44 10.17
N THR A 175 22.61 -13.24 9.33
CA THR A 175 23.33 -12.72 8.16
C THR A 175 22.38 -12.17 7.09
N LEU A 176 21.10 -12.55 7.15
CA LEU A 176 20.05 -12.02 6.29
C LEU A 176 19.54 -10.64 6.75
N ASN A 177 19.91 -10.15 7.94
CA ASN A 177 19.36 -8.90 8.45
C ASN A 177 19.91 -7.70 7.69
N ASN A 178 19.03 -6.97 7.01
CA ASN A 178 19.33 -5.68 6.40
C ASN A 178 18.60 -4.51 7.07
N VAL A 179 17.67 -4.80 8.00
CA VAL A 179 16.97 -3.78 8.78
C VAL A 179 17.35 -3.90 10.24
N LYS A 180 17.83 -2.81 10.82
CA LYS A 180 18.15 -2.74 12.25
C LYS A 180 16.86 -2.62 13.06
N THR A 181 16.76 -3.45 14.10
CA THR A 181 15.69 -3.39 15.10
C THR A 181 16.31 -3.48 16.49
N PRO A 182 15.66 -2.93 17.54
CA PRO A 182 16.16 -3.08 18.92
C PRO A 182 16.33 -4.54 19.36
N GLN A 183 15.62 -5.48 18.73
CA GLN A 183 15.59 -6.89 19.11
C GLN A 183 16.70 -7.73 18.48
N GLY A 184 17.44 -7.22 17.48
CA GLY A 184 18.53 -7.97 16.83
C GLY A 184 18.49 -8.01 15.31
N GLY A 185 17.50 -7.33 14.70
CA GLY A 185 17.39 -7.14 13.26
C GLY A 185 16.19 -7.83 12.62
N ALA A 186 15.97 -7.46 11.36
CA ALA A 186 14.89 -7.95 10.53
C ALA A 186 15.36 -8.06 9.07
N VAL A 187 14.64 -8.88 8.29
CA VAL A 187 14.75 -8.93 6.84
C VAL A 187 13.74 -7.95 6.27
N GLY A 188 14.20 -7.03 5.43
CA GLY A 188 13.34 -6.01 4.81
C GLY A 188 13.42 -6.04 3.29
N HIS A 189 12.26 -6.15 2.65
CA HIS A 189 12.10 -6.06 1.20
C HIS A 189 11.38 -4.76 0.86
N ARG A 190 11.87 -4.04 -0.15
CA ARG A 190 11.28 -2.78 -0.61
C ARG A 190 10.85 -2.85 -2.06
N LEU A 191 9.61 -2.43 -2.31
CA LEU A 191 9.04 -2.20 -3.64
C LEU A 191 8.60 -0.74 -3.78
N MET A 192 8.60 -0.23 -5.01
CA MET A 192 7.95 1.05 -5.31
C MET A 192 6.44 0.89 -5.13
N TYR A 193 5.75 1.99 -4.79
CA TYR A 193 4.29 1.96 -4.66
C TYR A 193 3.63 1.45 -5.94
N ASP A 194 2.64 0.58 -5.75
CA ASP A 194 1.85 -0.06 -6.78
C ASP A 194 0.45 -0.36 -6.23
N ASP A 195 -0.61 -0.01 -6.98
CA ASP A 195 -2.01 -0.13 -6.55
C ASP A 195 -2.43 -1.59 -6.32
N LEU A 196 -1.90 -2.53 -7.12
CA LEU A 196 -2.18 -3.95 -6.94
C LEU A 196 -1.57 -4.44 -5.63
N ILE A 197 -0.32 -4.08 -5.36
CA ILE A 197 0.37 -4.49 -4.13
C ILE A 197 -0.31 -3.87 -2.91
N ASP A 198 -0.65 -2.58 -2.96
CA ASP A 198 -1.37 -1.89 -1.89
C ASP A 198 -2.70 -2.60 -1.56
N ARG A 199 -3.46 -2.96 -2.60
CA ARG A 199 -4.71 -3.72 -2.43
C ARG A 199 -4.47 -5.09 -1.80
N LEU A 200 -3.44 -5.83 -2.22
CA LEU A 200 -3.11 -7.14 -1.65
C LEU A 200 -2.73 -7.02 -0.17
N ILE A 201 -1.94 -6.00 0.20
CA ILE A 201 -1.57 -5.72 1.60
C ILE A 201 -2.83 -5.47 2.43
N ARG A 202 -3.74 -4.61 1.97
CA ARG A 202 -4.99 -4.31 2.68
C ARG A 202 -5.88 -5.53 2.86
N ILE A 203 -5.95 -6.41 1.85
CA ILE A 203 -6.70 -7.66 1.95
C ILE A 203 -6.07 -8.59 2.99
N TYR A 204 -4.76 -8.83 2.90
CA TYR A 204 -4.07 -9.76 3.78
C TYR A 204 -4.04 -9.27 5.24
N THR A 205 -3.87 -7.97 5.43
CA THR A 205 -3.82 -7.36 6.77
C THR A 205 -5.21 -7.07 7.33
N GLU A 206 -6.26 -7.21 6.52
CA GLU A 206 -7.61 -6.74 6.84
C GLU A 206 -7.66 -5.26 7.25
N GLU A 207 -6.75 -4.47 6.69
CA GLU A 207 -6.49 -3.09 7.10
C GLU A 207 -6.10 -2.91 8.58
N ASN A 208 -5.55 -3.95 9.23
CA ASN A 208 -5.08 -3.87 10.61
C ASN A 208 -3.85 -2.98 10.73
N LEU A 209 -4.08 -1.71 11.05
CA LEU A 209 -3.02 -0.75 11.32
C LEU A 209 -2.30 -1.10 12.62
N TYR A 210 -0.99 -0.90 12.64
CA TYR A 210 -0.20 -1.10 13.85
C TYR A 210 -0.66 -0.13 14.95
N THR A 211 -1.02 -0.70 16.09
CA THR A 211 -1.46 0.02 17.31
C THR A 211 -0.63 -0.34 18.54
N GLY A 212 0.54 -0.94 18.35
CA GLY A 212 1.45 -1.25 19.45
C GLY A 212 2.07 0.00 20.06
N GLU A 213 2.84 -0.19 21.14
CA GLU A 213 3.72 0.87 21.63
C GLU A 213 4.64 1.34 20.50
N LYS A 214 5.10 2.60 20.56
CA LYS A 214 5.85 3.18 19.46
C LYS A 214 6.94 2.21 19.00
N LEU A 215 7.02 2.00 17.69
CA LEU A 215 8.12 1.25 17.08
C LEU A 215 9.49 1.95 17.31
N TYR A 216 9.48 3.14 17.93
CA TYR A 216 10.61 3.97 18.35
C TYR A 216 10.22 5.09 19.35
#